data_AF-A0A0D0DGG5-F1
#
_entry.id   AF-A0A0D0DGG5-F1
#
_cell.length_a   1.000
_cell.length_b   1.000
_cell.length_c   1.000
_cell.angle_alpha   90.00
_cell.angle_beta   90.00
_cell.angle_gamma   90.00
#
_symmetry.space_group_name_H-M   'P 1'
#
loop_
_entity.id
_entity.type
_entity.pdbx_description
1 polymer ?
#
loop_
_entity_poly.entity_id
_entity_poly.type
_entity_poly.pdbx_seq_one_letter_code
_entity_poly.pdbx_strand_id
1 'polypeptide(L)'
;MHNLSAVFEALERCQTTMSLFIVIALTSREYDSHHTNDLLENSTLVFAVLLEHPSTANKCVRHSIDVVKGTYLWEIQHLASEESGWHFAALNATTKQLEGFNIEDMA
;
A
#
# COMPACT_ATOMS: atom_id res chain seq x y z
N MET A 1 7.34 -10.52 28.50
CA MET A 1 8.05 -11.21 27.41
C MET A 1 7.36 -12.54 27.18
N HIS A 2 6.65 -12.70 26.07
CA HIS A 2 6.10 -14.00 25.69
C HIS A 2 7.24 -14.90 25.19
N ASN A 3 7.27 -16.16 25.64
CA ASN A 3 8.30 -17.12 25.23
C ASN A 3 8.04 -17.56 23.78
N LEU A 4 8.87 -17.07 22.86
CA LEU A 4 8.79 -17.41 21.42
C LEU A 4 9.48 -18.74 21.07
N SER A 5 10.06 -19.47 22.05
CA SER A 5 10.81 -20.71 21.74
C SER A 5 9.93 -21.75 21.06
N ALA A 6 8.67 -21.90 21.49
CA ALA A 6 7.73 -22.83 20.88
C ALA A 6 7.44 -22.49 19.41
N VAL A 7 7.42 -21.20 19.06
CA VAL A 7 7.20 -20.74 17.68
C VAL A 7 8.44 -21.06 16.83
N PHE A 8 9.64 -20.77 17.33
CA PHE A 8 10.87 -21.09 16.60
C PHE A 8 11.07 -22.61 16.44
N GLU A 9 10.81 -23.40 17.46
CA GLU A 9 10.84 -24.87 17.39
C GLU A 9 9.83 -25.41 16.37
N ALA A 10 8.62 -24.83 16.30
CA ALA A 10 7.63 -25.22 15.31
C ALA A 10 8.07 -24.88 13.88
N LEU A 11 8.63 -23.69 13.67
CA LEU A 11 9.15 -23.26 12.36
C LEU A 11 10.30 -24.18 11.91
N GLU A 12 11.22 -24.51 12.81
CA GLU A 12 12.34 -25.42 12.55
C GLU A 12 11.85 -26.83 12.20
N ARG A 13 10.90 -27.39 12.97
CA ARG A 13 10.29 -28.69 12.68
C ARG A 13 9.60 -28.72 11.32
N CYS A 14 8.97 -27.62 10.93
CA CYS A 14 8.31 -27.47 9.64
C CYS A 14 9.25 -27.05 8.50
N GLN A 15 10.57 -26.96 8.75
CA GLN A 15 11.58 -26.50 7.79
C GLN A 15 11.20 -25.19 7.10
N THR A 16 10.61 -24.26 7.87
CA THR A 16 10.07 -22.99 7.38
C THR A 16 10.76 -21.83 8.08
N THR A 17 10.83 -20.70 7.39
CA THR A 17 11.32 -19.44 7.98
C THR A 17 10.15 -18.58 8.45
N MET A 18 10.39 -17.68 9.40
CA MET A 18 9.41 -16.68 9.82
C MET A 18 8.91 -15.85 8.61
N SER A 19 9.80 -15.51 7.68
CA SER A 19 9.44 -14.77 6.46
C SER A 19 8.50 -15.56 5.55
N LEU A 20 8.76 -16.85 5.32
CA LEU A 20 7.90 -17.70 4.51
C LEU A 20 6.55 -17.92 5.18
N PHE A 21 6.54 -18.08 6.50
CA PHE A 21 5.31 -18.18 7.29
C PHE A 21 4.44 -16.93 7.16
N ILE A 22 5.02 -15.73 7.31
CA ILE A 22 4.29 -14.46 7.14
C ILE A 22 3.71 -14.34 5.72
N VAL A 23 4.50 -14.70 4.69
CA VAL A 23 4.03 -14.68 3.31
C VAL A 23 2.84 -15.64 3.12
N ILE A 24 2.94 -16.86 3.61
CA ILE A 24 1.84 -17.84 3.53
C ILE A 24 0.60 -17.33 4.27
N ALA A 25 0.77 -16.79 5.47
CA ALA A 25 -0.33 -16.24 6.27
C ALA A 25 -1.05 -15.10 5.53
N LEU A 26 -0.31 -14.19 4.89
CA LEU A 26 -0.87 -13.04 4.17
C LEU A 26 -1.46 -13.38 2.80
N THR A 27 -1.09 -14.52 2.20
CA THR A 27 -1.48 -14.86 0.81
C THR A 27 -2.43 -16.03 0.70
N SER A 28 -2.45 -16.94 1.68
CA SER A 28 -3.36 -18.08 1.67
C SER A 28 -4.76 -17.66 2.06
N ARG A 29 -5.73 -18.13 1.27
CA ARG A 29 -7.17 -17.94 1.51
C ARG A 29 -7.69 -18.74 2.70
N GLU A 30 -6.88 -19.65 3.24
CA GLU A 30 -7.23 -20.54 4.34
C GLU A 30 -7.07 -19.88 5.71
N TYR A 31 -6.27 -18.81 5.81
CA TYR A 31 -6.16 -18.04 7.03
C TYR A 31 -7.29 -17.01 7.08
N ASP A 32 -8.04 -17.02 8.17
CA ASP A 32 -9.15 -16.10 8.39
C ASP A 32 -8.64 -14.64 8.41
N SER A 33 -9.47 -13.77 7.83
CA SER A 33 -9.32 -12.32 7.75
C SER A 33 -8.89 -11.66 9.06
N HIS A 34 -9.28 -12.19 10.21
CA HIS A 34 -8.87 -11.65 11.51
C HIS A 34 -7.35 -11.73 11.72
N HIS A 35 -6.70 -12.84 11.36
CA HIS A 35 -5.25 -13.02 11.61
C HIS A 35 -4.40 -12.23 10.63
N THR A 36 -4.88 -12.07 9.39
CA THR A 36 -4.23 -11.23 8.39
C THR A 36 -4.43 -9.76 8.70
N ASN A 37 -5.59 -9.36 9.23
CA ASN A 37 -5.82 -8.00 9.72
C ASN A 37 -4.88 -7.65 10.87
N ASP A 38 -4.71 -8.51 11.88
CA ASP A 38 -3.76 -8.25 12.97
C ASP A 38 -2.33 -8.02 12.46
N LEU A 39 -1.88 -8.82 11.48
CA LEU A 39 -0.58 -8.64 10.83
C LEU A 39 -0.49 -7.31 10.07
N LEU A 40 -1.56 -6.89 9.41
CA LEU A 40 -1.63 -5.62 8.68
C LEU A 40 -1.68 -4.42 9.62
N GLU A 41 -2.43 -4.50 10.72
CA GLU A 41 -2.48 -3.47 11.77
C GLU A 41 -1.10 -3.27 12.42
N ASN A 42 -0.34 -4.36 12.54
CA ASN A 42 1.03 -4.33 13.06
C ASN A 42 2.11 -4.19 11.96
N SER A 43 1.73 -3.84 10.73
CA SER A 43 2.65 -3.73 9.59
C SER A 43 3.81 -2.76 9.85
N THR A 44 3.58 -1.68 10.60
CA THR A 44 4.63 -0.72 10.99
C THR A 44 5.76 -1.38 11.79
N LEU A 45 5.43 -2.27 12.72
CA LEU A 45 6.42 -3.04 13.49
C LEU A 45 7.17 -4.03 12.59
N VAL A 46 6.46 -4.70 11.69
CA VAL A 46 7.07 -5.63 10.72
C VAL A 46 8.07 -4.88 9.83
N PHE A 47 7.68 -3.72 9.29
CA PHE A 47 8.56 -2.89 8.48
C PHE A 47 9.73 -2.32 9.28
N ALA A 48 9.53 -1.91 10.53
CA ALA A 48 10.61 -1.43 11.39
C ALA A 48 11.71 -2.49 11.54
N VAL A 49 11.33 -3.74 11.85
CA VAL A 49 12.28 -4.86 11.96
C VAL A 49 12.98 -5.13 10.62
N LEU A 50 12.27 -5.07 9.49
CA LEU A 50 12.86 -5.24 8.16
C LEU A 50 13.85 -4.11 7.80
N LEU A 51 13.65 -2.91 8.32
CA LEU A 51 14.54 -1.77 8.11
C LEU A 51 15.77 -1.81 9.01
N GLU A 52 15.70 -2.44 10.17
CA GLU A 52 16.85 -2.61 11.07
C GLU A 52 17.92 -3.54 10.48
N HIS A 53 17.54 -4.50 9.64
CA HIS A 53 18.48 -5.48 9.10
C HIS A 53 19.12 -5.00 7.77
N PRO A 54 20.46 -4.90 7.66
CA PRO A 54 21.13 -4.31 6.49
C PRO A 54 20.81 -5.00 5.15
N SER A 55 20.56 -6.30 5.14
CA SER A 55 20.27 -7.05 3.89
C SER A 55 18.86 -6.80 3.35
N THR A 56 17.94 -6.31 4.18
CA THR A 56 16.53 -6.06 3.84
C THR A 56 16.22 -4.57 3.76
N ALA A 57 16.96 -3.72 4.47
CA ALA A 57 16.72 -2.28 4.54
C ALA A 57 16.61 -1.62 3.15
N ASN A 58 17.61 -1.80 2.28
CA ASN A 58 17.62 -1.18 0.95
C ASN A 58 16.45 -1.69 0.08
N LYS A 59 16.18 -3.00 0.11
CA LYS A 59 15.06 -3.61 -0.63
C LYS A 59 13.72 -3.09 -0.13
N CYS A 60 13.57 -2.97 1.19
CA CYS A 60 12.37 -2.46 1.84
C CYS A 60 12.12 -1.00 1.44
N VAL A 61 13.11 -0.12 1.57
CA VAL A 61 13.00 1.29 1.19
C VAL A 61 12.65 1.44 -0.29
N ARG A 62 13.35 0.74 -1.18
CA ARG A 62 13.08 0.82 -2.62
C ARG A 62 11.66 0.38 -2.95
N HIS A 63 11.23 -0.75 -2.38
CA HIS A 63 9.89 -1.27 -2.61
C HIS A 63 8.80 -0.33 -2.07
N SER A 64 9.00 0.24 -0.88
CA SER A 64 8.08 1.23 -0.30
C SER A 64 7.96 2.48 -1.20
N ILE A 65 9.07 2.95 -1.77
CA ILE A 65 9.05 4.07 -2.71
C ILE A 65 8.21 3.74 -3.96
N ASP A 66 8.39 2.54 -4.52
CA ASP A 66 7.66 2.12 -5.72
C ASP A 66 6.14 2.01 -5.44
N VAL A 67 5.76 1.46 -4.29
CA VAL A 67 4.36 1.39 -3.84
C VAL A 67 3.77 2.79 -3.69
N VAL A 68 4.42 3.69 -2.94
CA VAL A 68 3.92 5.05 -2.71
C VAL A 68 3.80 5.83 -4.02
N LYS A 69 4.78 5.71 -4.92
CA LYS A 69 4.71 6.31 -6.26
C LYS A 69 3.53 5.78 -7.06
N GLY A 70 3.31 4.48 -7.04
CA GLY A 70 2.17 3.84 -7.71
C GLY A 70 0.84 4.35 -7.18
N THR A 71 0.68 4.40 -5.85
CA THR A 71 -0.51 4.95 -5.20
C THR A 71 -0.73 6.40 -5.56
N TYR A 72 0.28 7.28 -5.43
CA TYR A 72 0.14 8.68 -5.80
C TYR A 72 -0.18 8.88 -7.28
N LEU A 73 0.46 8.12 -8.18
CA LEU A 73 0.15 8.19 -9.60
C LEU A 73 -1.31 7.83 -9.85
N TRP A 74 -1.80 6.74 -9.26
CA TRP A 74 -3.17 6.29 -9.40
C TRP A 74 -4.16 7.32 -8.83
N GLU A 75 -3.93 7.84 -7.63
CA GLU A 75 -4.79 8.86 -7.00
C GLU A 75 -4.83 10.15 -7.83
N ILE A 76 -3.67 10.63 -8.31
CA ILE A 76 -3.60 11.83 -9.16
C ILE A 76 -4.36 11.60 -10.47
N GLN A 77 -4.18 10.45 -11.11
CA GLN A 77 -4.89 10.10 -12.34
C GLN A 77 -6.40 9.99 -12.10
N HIS A 78 -6.80 9.38 -10.99
CA HIS A 78 -8.20 9.24 -10.61
C HIS A 78 -8.83 10.62 -10.40
N LEU A 79 -8.21 11.49 -9.61
CA LEU A 79 -8.66 12.86 -9.34
C LEU A 79 -8.59 13.80 -10.55
N ALA A 80 -7.71 13.52 -11.51
CA ALA A 80 -7.60 14.29 -12.76
C ALA A 80 -8.48 13.72 -13.89
N SER A 81 -9.11 12.55 -13.68
CA SER A 81 -10.00 11.94 -14.66
C SER A 81 -11.26 12.78 -14.83
N GLU A 82 -11.87 12.71 -16.02
CA GLU A 82 -13.06 13.52 -16.38
C GLU A 82 -14.24 13.34 -15.41
N GLU A 83 -14.33 12.19 -14.71
CA GLU A 83 -15.34 11.94 -13.66
C GLU A 83 -15.18 12.83 -12.42
N SER A 84 -14.02 13.46 -12.23
CA SER A 84 -13.71 14.34 -11.09
C SER A 84 -14.20 15.79 -11.28
N GLY A 85 -14.86 16.07 -12.41
CA GLY A 85 -15.62 17.29 -12.68
C GLY A 85 -14.81 18.44 -13.28
N TRP A 86 -15.50 19.40 -13.93
CA TRP A 86 -14.88 20.54 -14.63
C TRP A 86 -14.09 21.50 -13.74
N HIS A 87 -13.99 21.24 -12.45
CA HIS A 87 -13.11 21.98 -11.53
C HIS A 87 -11.65 21.97 -12.00
N PHE A 88 -11.16 20.85 -12.57
CA PHE A 88 -9.81 20.78 -13.14
C PHE A 88 -9.69 21.45 -14.52
N ALA A 89 -10.75 21.40 -15.32
CA ALA A 89 -10.80 22.07 -16.63
C ALA A 89 -10.81 23.60 -16.47
N ALA A 90 -11.55 24.13 -15.49
CA ALA A 90 -11.65 25.57 -15.22
C ALA A 90 -10.35 26.17 -14.63
N LEU A 91 -9.60 25.42 -13.81
CA LEU A 91 -8.34 25.88 -13.20
C LEU A 91 -7.21 26.11 -14.22
N ASN A 92 -7.22 25.34 -15.32
CA ASN A 92 -6.27 25.48 -16.42
C ASN A 92 -6.84 26.22 -17.64
N ALA A 93 -8.10 26.64 -17.59
CA ALA A 93 -8.74 27.38 -18.66
C ALA A 93 -8.20 28.82 -18.69
N THR A 94 -7.81 29.27 -19.88
CA THR A 94 -7.51 30.68 -20.10
C THR A 94 -8.78 31.52 -19.96
N THR A 95 -8.65 32.81 -19.64
CA THR A 95 -9.79 33.73 -19.49
C THR A 95 -10.72 33.72 -20.72
N LYS A 96 -10.18 33.53 -21.93
CA LYS A 96 -10.96 33.38 -23.17
C LYS A 96 -11.74 32.07 -23.26
N GLN A 97 -11.23 30.98 -22.71
CA GLN A 97 -11.93 29.69 -22.68
C GLN A 97 -13.06 29.69 -21.64
N LEU A 98 -12.91 30.48 -20.57
CA LEU A 98 -13.97 30.71 -19.57
C LEU A 98 -15.09 31.63 -20.09
N GLU A 99 -14.77 32.64 -20.91
CA GLU A 99 -15.79 33.53 -21.52
C GLU A 99 -16.75 32.82 -22.48
N GLY A 100 -16.30 31.71 -23.09
CA GLY A 100 -17.12 30.87 -23.97
C GLY A 100 -17.75 29.67 -23.29
N PHE A 101 -17.58 29.51 -21.97
CA PHE A 101 -18.03 28.33 -21.22
C PHE A 101 -19.51 28.48 -20.84
N ASN A 102 -20.36 27.53 -21.23
CA ASN A 102 -21.77 27.54 -20.84
C ASN A 102 -22.01 26.64 -19.62
N ILE A 103 -22.91 27.08 -18.74
CA ILE A 103 -23.34 26.31 -17.56
C ILE A 103 -24.11 25.03 -17.93
N GLU A 104 -24.46 24.87 -19.19
CA GLU A 104 -25.16 23.71 -19.75
C GLU A 104 -24.19 22.61 -20.17
N ASP A 105 -22.92 22.97 -20.43
CA ASP A 105 -21.80 22.04 -20.54
C ASP A 105 -21.41 21.49 -19.16
N MET A 106 -22.15 21.91 -18.12
CA MET A 106 -22.00 21.52 -16.73
C MET A 106 -22.91 20.34 -16.27
N ALA A 107 -23.20 19.35 -17.12
CA ALA A 107 -23.89 18.11 -16.70
C ALA A 107 -23.11 16.83 -17.05
#